data_AF-A0A519Y8K2-F1
#
_entry.id   AF-A0A519Y8K2-F1
#
_cell.length_a   1.000
_cell.length_b   1.000
_cell.length_c   1.000
_cell.angle_alpha   90.00
_cell.angle_beta   90.00
_cell.angle_gamma   90.00
#
_symmetry.space_group_name_H-M   'P 1'
#
loop_
_entity.id
_entity.type
_entity.pdbx_description
1 polymer ?
#
loop_
_entity_poly.entity_id
_entity_poly.type
_entity_poly.pdbx_seq_one_letter_code
_entity_poly.pdbx_strand_id
1 'polypeptide(L)'
;MALTPSTLALSAADDLLRATLAVSLTAINLLRPLLGPDEEVADFTVEYLNPAAQRLAGLPERPAGTLRTLFPHVATNGLLDFYRRVYATGEASQYDFTHQAEGGHAGFYLVAAQRSGQLLVVSLTDGSAY
;
A
#
# COMPACT_ATOMS: atom_id res chain seq x y z
N MET A 1 37.79 8.83 5.02
CA MET A 1 36.72 9.22 4.07
C MET A 1 35.52 9.63 4.91
N ALA A 2 35.36 10.93 5.20
CA ALA A 2 34.30 11.42 6.09
C ALA A 2 33.03 11.68 5.27
N LEU A 3 31.91 11.07 5.68
CA LEU A 3 30.60 11.31 5.08
C LEU A 3 30.15 12.74 5.42
N THR A 4 29.69 13.48 4.42
CA THR A 4 29.19 14.85 4.58
C THR A 4 27.88 14.84 5.39
N PRO A 5 27.56 15.91 6.14
CA PRO A 5 26.41 15.96 7.04
C PRO A 5 25.06 15.71 6.35
N SER A 6 24.91 16.02 5.06
CA SER A 6 23.71 15.73 4.27
C SER A 6 23.46 14.24 4.04
N THR A 7 24.51 13.43 3.90
CA THR A 7 24.38 11.98 3.71
C THR A 7 23.99 11.28 5.02
N LEU A 8 24.49 11.77 6.16
CA LEU A 8 24.14 11.24 7.49
C LEU A 8 22.69 11.53 7.87
N ALA A 9 22.16 12.69 7.50
CA ALA A 9 20.75 13.03 7.73
C ALA A 9 19.81 12.16 6.89
N LEU A 10 20.16 11.88 5.63
CA LEU A 10 19.38 11.01 4.75
C LEU A 10 19.39 9.55 5.25
N SER A 11 20.55 9.04 5.67
CA SER A 11 20.62 7.68 6.23
C SER A 11 19.83 7.52 7.53
N ALA A 12 19.86 8.54 8.40
CA ALA A 12 19.08 8.52 9.65
C ALA A 12 17.56 8.56 9.38
N ALA A 13 17.12 9.33 8.39
CA ALA A 13 15.71 9.36 7.96
C ALA A 13 15.28 8.01 7.37
N ASP A 14 16.14 7.38 6.56
CA ASP A 14 15.89 6.05 6.00
C ASP A 14 15.81 4.96 7.07
N ASP A 15 16.70 4.99 8.07
CA ASP A 15 16.69 4.06 9.20
C ASP A 15 15.43 4.23 10.05
N LEU A 16 15.04 5.48 10.34
CA LEU A 16 13.82 5.76 11.07
C LEU A 16 12.58 5.30 10.31
N LEU A 17 12.52 5.52 8.99
CA LEU A 17 11.42 5.06 8.15
C LEU A 17 11.34 3.53 8.15
N ARG A 18 12.47 2.84 7.96
CA ARG A 18 12.53 1.37 8.02
C ARG A 18 12.06 0.84 9.37
N ALA A 19 12.54 1.42 10.47
CA ALA A 19 12.12 1.04 11.81
C ALA A 19 10.62 1.24 12.00
N THR A 20 10.08 2.40 11.58
CA THR A 20 8.65 2.74 11.66
C THR A 20 7.79 1.73 10.89
N LEU A 21 8.17 1.41 9.65
CA LEU A 21 7.47 0.40 8.85
C LEU A 21 7.52 -0.99 9.50
N ALA A 22 8.66 -1.36 10.09
CA ALA A 22 8.88 -2.66 10.70
C ALA A 22 8.07 -2.86 12.00
N VAL A 23 7.91 -1.82 12.81
CA VAL A 23 7.15 -1.88 14.08
C VAL A 23 5.67 -1.56 13.93
N SER A 24 5.23 -1.06 12.77
CA SER A 24 3.82 -0.75 12.53
C SER A 24 2.94 -2.00 12.62
N LEU A 25 1.84 -1.88 13.36
CA LEU A 25 0.80 -2.91 13.44
C LEU A 25 -0.16 -2.86 12.24
N THR A 26 -0.22 -1.72 11.55
CA THR A 26 -1.05 -1.52 10.37
C THR A 26 -0.32 -2.03 9.13
N ALA A 27 -1.05 -2.70 8.24
CA ALA A 27 -0.49 -3.15 6.96
C ALA A 27 -0.21 -1.93 6.08
N ILE A 28 1.05 -1.77 5.64
CA ILE A 28 1.47 -0.68 4.77
C ILE A 28 2.04 -1.25 3.48
N ASN A 29 1.50 -0.80 2.35
CA ASN A 29 1.90 -1.19 1.00
C ASN A 29 2.44 0.03 0.25
N LEU A 30 3.51 -0.17 -0.53
CA LEU A 30 3.95 0.80 -1.53
C LEU A 30 3.61 0.27 -2.91
N LEU A 31 2.84 1.05 -3.66
CA LEU A 31 2.34 0.67 -4.97
C LEU A 31 2.91 1.61 -6.04
N ARG A 32 3.46 1.05 -7.12
CA ARG A 32 3.91 1.83 -8.30
C ARG A 32 2.84 1.74 -9.38
N PRO A 33 2.38 2.86 -9.97
CA PRO A 33 1.41 2.80 -11.06
C PRO A 33 2.02 2.12 -12.29
N LEU A 34 1.20 1.31 -12.96
CA LEU A 34 1.44 0.82 -14.30
C LEU A 34 0.52 1.60 -15.24
N LEU A 35 1.11 2.39 -16.14
CA LEU A 35 0.37 3.22 -17.06
C LEU A 35 -0.12 2.41 -18.26
N GLY A 36 -1.35 2.68 -18.66
CA GLY A 36 -1.95 2.18 -19.89
C GLY A 36 -1.66 3.08 -21.10
N PRO A 37 -2.33 2.81 -22.24
CA PRO A 37 -2.13 3.54 -23.49
C PRO A 37 -2.39 5.05 -23.42
N ASP A 38 -3.33 5.48 -22.57
CA ASP A 38 -3.76 6.88 -22.46
C ASP A 38 -3.08 7.63 -21.29
N GLU A 39 -1.91 7.16 -20.84
CA GLU A 39 -1.21 7.63 -19.62
C GLU A 39 -2.02 7.50 -18.32
N GLU A 40 -3.18 6.84 -18.37
CA GLU A 40 -3.98 6.51 -17.19
C GLU A 40 -3.40 5.31 -16.45
N VAL A 41 -3.57 5.28 -15.13
CA VAL A 41 -3.11 4.15 -14.30
C VAL A 41 -3.99 2.93 -14.55
N ALA A 42 -3.48 1.96 -15.30
CA ALA A 42 -4.17 0.72 -15.63
C ALA A 42 -4.15 -0.29 -14.46
N ASP A 43 -3.04 -0.36 -13.73
CA ASP A 43 -2.87 -1.24 -12.56
C ASP A 43 -1.75 -0.68 -11.66
N PHE A 44 -1.36 -1.40 -10.62
CA PHE A 44 -0.19 -1.09 -9.80
C PHE A 44 0.70 -2.31 -9.60
N THR A 45 2.02 -2.12 -9.64
CA THR A 45 2.98 -3.10 -9.09
C THR A 45 3.05 -2.94 -7.58
N VAL A 46 3.10 -4.06 -6.86
CA VAL A 46 3.33 -4.07 -5.42
C VAL A 46 4.84 -4.03 -5.17
N GLU A 47 5.38 -2.85 -4.85
CA GLU A 47 6.82 -2.63 -4.69
C GLU A 47 7.34 -3.10 -3.33
N TYR A 48 6.53 -2.92 -2.29
CA TYR A 48 6.93 -3.23 -0.91
C TYR A 48 5.71 -3.48 -0.02
N LEU A 49 5.85 -4.46 0.86
CA LEU A 49 4.94 -4.80 1.95
C LEU A 49 5.70 -4.73 3.28
N ASN A 50 5.22 -3.93 4.22
CA ASN A 50 5.77 -3.98 5.59
C ASN A 50 5.45 -5.34 6.26
N PRO A 51 6.06 -5.67 7.41
CA PRO A 51 5.82 -6.97 8.05
C PRO A 51 4.35 -7.26 8.37
N ALA A 52 3.55 -6.24 8.71
CA ALA A 52 2.11 -6.40 8.93
C ALA A 52 1.36 -6.76 7.63
N ALA A 53 1.67 -6.08 6.52
CA ALA A 53 1.11 -6.38 5.22
C ALA A 53 1.52 -7.76 4.71
N GLN A 54 2.78 -8.18 4.92
CA GLN A 54 3.24 -9.53 4.59
C GLN A 54 2.44 -10.61 5.32
N ARG A 55 2.19 -10.42 6.63
CA ARG A 55 1.35 -11.34 7.43
C ARG A 55 -0.09 -11.37 6.95
N LEU A 56 -0.67 -10.21 6.64
CA LEU A 56 -2.05 -10.11 6.17
C LEU A 56 -2.23 -10.76 4.80
N ALA A 57 -1.28 -10.54 3.88
CA ALA A 57 -1.35 -11.02 2.50
C ALA A 57 -0.82 -12.44 2.30
N GLY A 58 0.00 -12.96 3.22
CA GLY A 58 0.74 -14.21 3.02
C GLY A 58 1.80 -14.12 1.92
N LEU A 59 2.35 -12.92 1.67
CA LEU A 59 3.28 -12.61 0.58
C LEU A 59 4.64 -12.13 1.13
N PRO A 60 5.75 -12.29 0.37
CA PRO A 60 7.05 -11.75 0.75
C PRO A 60 7.07 -10.21 0.69
N GLU A 61 8.09 -9.58 1.29
CA GLU A 61 8.29 -8.12 1.33
C GLU A 61 8.17 -7.46 -0.05
N ARG A 62 8.71 -8.10 -1.09
CA ARG A 62 8.67 -7.63 -2.47
C ARG A 62 8.09 -8.73 -3.37
N PRO A 63 6.75 -8.84 -3.44
CA PRO A 63 6.14 -9.86 -4.26
C PRO A 63 6.26 -9.50 -5.75
N ALA A 64 6.44 -10.50 -6.60
CA ALA A 64 6.39 -10.31 -8.05
C ALA A 64 4.93 -10.34 -8.51
N GLY A 65 4.45 -9.23 -9.08
CA GLY A 65 3.11 -9.17 -9.64
C GLY A 65 2.48 -7.78 -9.54
N THR A 66 1.28 -7.67 -10.09
CA THR A 66 0.44 -6.48 -9.97
C THR A 66 -0.59 -6.66 -8.87
N LEU A 67 -1.22 -5.55 -8.48
CA LEU A 67 -2.29 -5.54 -7.50
C LEU A 67 -3.42 -6.49 -7.92
N ARG A 68 -3.81 -6.49 -9.20
CA ARG A 68 -4.85 -7.40 -9.73
C ARG A 68 -4.43 -8.86 -9.75
N THR A 69 -3.16 -9.17 -10.00
CA THR A 69 -2.70 -10.58 -10.01
C THR A 69 -2.56 -11.14 -8.60
N LEU A 70 -2.10 -10.32 -7.66
CA LEU A 70 -1.87 -10.73 -6.27
C LEU A 70 -3.16 -10.70 -5.44
N PHE A 71 -4.06 -9.76 -5.74
CA PHE A 71 -5.31 -9.55 -5.02
C PHE A 71 -6.49 -9.39 -5.99
N PRO A 72 -6.99 -10.47 -6.62
CA PRO A 72 -8.02 -10.35 -7.67
C PRO A 72 -9.30 -9.61 -7.25
N HIS A 73 -9.65 -9.65 -5.96
CA HIS A 73 -10.82 -8.98 -5.40
C HIS A 73 -10.77 -7.43 -5.46
N VAL A 74 -9.58 -6.83 -5.63
CA VAL A 74 -9.42 -5.36 -5.70
C VAL A 74 -10.13 -4.72 -6.90
N ALA A 75 -10.40 -5.51 -7.93
CA ALA A 75 -11.15 -5.08 -9.11
C ALA A 75 -12.66 -5.08 -8.87
N THR A 76 -13.16 -5.98 -8.01
CA THR A 76 -14.60 -6.16 -7.77
C THR A 76 -15.11 -5.37 -6.57
N ASN A 77 -14.22 -5.00 -5.64
CA ASN A 77 -14.58 -4.25 -4.43
C ASN A 77 -14.32 -2.73 -4.52
N GLY A 78 -13.97 -2.22 -5.71
CA GLY A 78 -13.77 -0.78 -5.94
C GLY A 78 -12.42 -0.20 -5.50
N LEU A 79 -11.54 -0.99 -4.85
CA LEU A 79 -10.24 -0.51 -4.39
C LEU A 79 -9.34 -0.01 -5.51
N LEU A 80 -9.33 -0.69 -6.66
CA LEU A 80 -8.50 -0.25 -7.78
C LEU A 80 -8.88 1.15 -8.27
N ASP A 81 -10.18 1.43 -8.39
CA ASP A 81 -10.66 2.75 -8.82
C ASP A 81 -10.43 3.82 -7.76
N PHE A 82 -10.56 3.46 -6.48
CA PHE A 82 -10.16 4.30 -5.37
C PHE A 82 -8.66 4.68 -5.45
N TYR A 83 -7.76 3.71 -5.62
CA TYR A 83 -6.32 3.96 -5.73
C TYR A 83 -5.95 4.79 -6.95
N ARG A 84 -6.57 4.53 -8.12
CA ARG A 84 -6.40 5.34 -9.33
C ARG A 84 -6.74 6.80 -9.07
N ARG A 85 -7.89 7.05 -8.43
CA ARG A 85 -8.35 8.41 -8.09
C ARG A 85 -7.38 9.13 -7.17
N VAL A 86 -6.98 8.50 -6.07
CA VAL A 86 -6.04 9.08 -5.09
C VAL A 86 -4.68 9.36 -5.74
N TYR A 87 -4.19 8.47 -6.60
CA TYR A 87 -2.93 8.69 -7.31
C TYR A 87 -3.04 9.85 -8.32
N ALA A 88 -4.15 9.94 -9.05
CA ALA A 88 -4.37 10.98 -10.05
C ALA A 88 -4.51 12.37 -9.41
N THR A 89 -5.28 12.50 -8.33
CA THR A 89 -5.49 13.80 -7.66
C THR A 89 -4.33 14.18 -6.74
N GLY A 90 -3.63 13.20 -6.18
CA GLY A 90 -2.62 13.42 -5.14
C GLY A 90 -3.21 13.75 -3.75
N GLU A 91 -4.54 13.85 -3.64
CA GLU A 91 -5.23 14.13 -2.38
C GLU A 91 -5.37 12.86 -1.55
N ALA A 92 -4.94 12.92 -0.28
CA ALA A 92 -5.09 11.81 0.64
C ALA A 92 -6.57 11.49 0.88
N SER A 93 -6.93 10.21 0.89
CA SER A 93 -8.33 9.79 1.05
C SER A 93 -8.44 8.45 1.77
N GLN A 94 -9.66 8.09 2.14
CA GLN A 94 -9.99 6.84 2.83
C GLN A 94 -11.10 6.09 2.10
N TYR A 95 -11.10 4.77 2.27
CA TYR A 95 -12.09 3.87 1.71
C TYR A 95 -12.31 2.70 2.64
N ASP A 96 -13.55 2.36 2.90
CA ASP A 96 -13.91 1.17 3.65
C ASP A 96 -14.48 0.09 2.72
N PHE A 97 -14.15 -1.16 2.99
CA PHE A 97 -14.70 -2.29 2.26
C PHE A 97 -14.88 -3.50 3.15
N THR A 98 -15.87 -4.31 2.79
CA THR A 98 -16.14 -5.58 3.47
C THR A 98 -15.57 -6.73 2.64
N HIS A 99 -14.72 -7.54 3.26
CA HIS A 99 -14.20 -8.77 2.69
C HIS A 99 -14.97 -9.97 3.25
N GLN A 100 -15.67 -10.70 2.40
CA GLN A 100 -16.34 -11.94 2.78
C GLN A 100 -15.32 -13.07 2.83
N ALA A 101 -15.06 -13.62 4.02
CA ALA A 101 -14.27 -14.84 4.14
C ALA A 101 -15.14 -16.09 3.88
N GLU A 102 -14.57 -17.12 3.26
CA GLU A 102 -15.21 -18.43 3.16
C GLU A 102 -15.38 -19.00 4.59
N GLY A 103 -16.59 -18.91 5.13
CA GLY A 103 -16.88 -19.20 6.54
C GLY A 103 -17.90 -18.27 7.22
N GLY A 104 -18.44 -17.28 6.49
CA GLY A 104 -19.61 -16.50 6.91
C GLY A 104 -19.32 -15.32 7.85
N HIS A 105 -18.04 -15.06 8.15
CA HIS A 105 -17.62 -13.85 8.88
C HIS A 105 -17.03 -12.85 7.89
N ALA A 106 -17.72 -11.72 7.74
CA ALA A 106 -17.26 -10.64 6.88
C ALA A 106 -16.31 -9.73 7.69
N GLY A 107 -15.06 -9.60 7.23
CA GLY A 107 -14.10 -8.65 7.80
C GLY A 107 -14.35 -7.25 7.25
N PHE A 108 -14.39 -6.24 8.12
CA PHE A 108 -14.49 -4.84 7.71
C PHE A 108 -13.09 -4.23 7.71
N TYR A 109 -12.68 -3.65 6.59
CA TYR A 109 -11.35 -3.07 6.43
C TYR A 109 -11.44 -1.58 6.14
N LEU A 110 -10.61 -0.82 6.84
CA LEU A 110 -10.39 0.60 6.59
C LEU A 110 -9.08 0.77 5.84
N VAL A 111 -9.15 1.53 4.75
CA VAL A 111 -8.02 1.87 3.89
C VAL A 111 -7.79 3.37 3.93
N ALA A 112 -6.54 3.78 4.07
CA ALA A 112 -6.10 5.13 3.78
C ALA A 112 -5.03 5.10 2.69
N ALA A 113 -5.07 6.04 1.76
CA ALA A 113 -4.11 6.13 0.67
C ALA A 113 -3.65 7.57 0.42
N GLN A 114 -2.38 7.73 0.06
CA GLN A 114 -1.79 9.01 -0.32
C GLN A 114 -0.67 8.82 -1.34
N ARG A 115 -0.62 9.68 -2.37
CA ARG A 115 0.49 9.71 -3.31
C ARG A 115 1.73 10.35 -2.67
N SER A 116 2.88 9.70 -2.84
CA SER A 116 4.20 10.22 -2.46
C SER A 116 5.15 10.07 -3.65
N GLY A 117 5.36 11.15 -4.39
CA GLY A 117 6.14 11.14 -5.62
C GLY A 117 5.54 10.21 -6.69
N GLN A 118 6.28 9.15 -7.04
CA GLN A 118 5.87 8.13 -8.02
C GLN A 118 5.19 6.91 -7.40
N LEU A 119 5.00 6.89 -6.07
CA LEU A 119 4.39 5.78 -5.35
C LEU A 119 3.05 6.20 -4.77
N LEU A 120 2.15 5.24 -4.63
CA LEU A 120 1.00 5.33 -3.75
C LEU A 120 1.32 4.57 -2.45
N VAL A 121 1.22 5.27 -1.32
CA VAL A 121 1.32 4.67 0.02
C VAL A 121 -0.08 4.30 0.46
N VAL A 122 -0.26 3.04 0.85
CA VAL A 122 -1.56 2.52 1.28
C VAL A 122 -1.42 1.92 2.68
N SER A 123 -2.34 2.26 3.56
CA SER A 123 -2.47 1.74 4.92
C SER A 123 -3.79 0.96 5.01
N LEU A 124 -3.74 -0.28 5.50
CA LEU A 124 -4.87 -1.17 5.71
C LEU A 124 -4.94 -1.62 7.17
N THR A 125 -6.11 -1.47 7.79
CA THR A 125 -6.40 -2.03 9.12
C THR A 125 -7.76 -2.69 9.14
N ASP A 126 -7.93 -3.64 10.05
CA ASP A 126 -9.26 -4.10 10.44
C ASP A 126 -9.99 -2.94 11.12
N GLY A 127 -11.20 -2.64 10.63
CA GLY A 127 -12.06 -1.59 11.17
C GLY A 127 -13.05 -2.09 12.22
N SER A 128 -13.09 -3.40 12.50
CA SER A 128 -13.87 -3.97 13.61
C SER A 128 -13.27 -3.69 14.99
N ALA A 129 -12.13 -2.99 15.04
CA ALA A 129 -11.47 -2.51 16.26
C ALA A 129 -12.08 -1.22 16.85
N TYR A 130 -13.24 -0.76 16.35
CA TYR A 130 -13.98 0.41 16.85
C TYR A 130 -15.42 0.05 17.24
#